data_AF-A0A8T1BQJ5-F1
#
_entry.id   AF-A0A8T1BQJ5-F1
#
_cell.length_a   1.000
_cell.length_b   1.000
_cell.length_c   1.000
_cell.angle_alpha   90.00
_cell.angle_beta   90.00
_cell.angle_gamma   90.00
#
_symmetry.space_group_name_H-M   'P 1'
#
loop_
_entity.id
_entity.type
_entity.pdbx_description
1 polymer ?
#
loop_
_entity_poly.entity_id
_entity_poly.type
_entity_poly.pdbx_seq_one_letter_code
_entity_poly.pdbx_strand_id
1 'polypeptide(L)'
;MKLVAKQYNVGIDTLKKHTSPDYKADPKYRFYQGNHVESHLYEGTQPAEFYDKLENVLSSQKSAFKINIALGYDLVSRTDDSETRYFHPNLSNTSVFNSPIAINSKADIRKKVISEIRSMELADKLNYPKSGYLVKAITG
;
A
#
# COMPACT_ATOMS: atom_id res chain seq x y z
N MET A 1 -23.71 20.33 -1.18
CA MET A 1 -22.29 20.65 -1.48
C MET A 1 -21.94 22.14 -1.37
N LYS A 2 -22.78 23.10 -1.81
CA LYS A 2 -22.48 24.55 -1.68
C LYS A 2 -22.21 25.02 -0.24
N LEU A 3 -23.01 24.55 0.72
CA LEU A 3 -22.85 24.87 2.15
C LEU A 3 -21.53 24.32 2.72
N VAL A 4 -21.17 23.08 2.38
CA VAL A 4 -19.91 22.44 2.77
C VAL A 4 -18.71 23.17 2.16
N ALA A 5 -18.75 23.48 0.87
CA ALA A 5 -17.72 24.26 0.18
C ALA A 5 -17.47 25.63 0.84
N LYS A 6 -18.55 26.32 1.23
CA LYS A 6 -18.47 27.61 1.95
C LYS A 6 -17.89 27.46 3.36
N GLN A 7 -18.26 26.40 4.09
CA GLN A 7 -17.78 26.15 5.45
C GLN A 7 -16.28 25.86 5.51
N TYR A 8 -15.73 25.18 4.51
CA TYR A 8 -14.31 24.84 4.43
C TYR A 8 -13.49 25.79 3.54
N ASN A 9 -14.10 26.85 3.01
CA ASN A 9 -13.48 27.79 2.07
C ASN A 9 -12.81 27.09 0.86
N VAL A 10 -13.49 26.10 0.30
CA VAL A 10 -13.02 25.34 -0.88
C VAL A 10 -13.97 25.60 -2.04
N GLY A 11 -13.43 25.76 -3.26
CA GLY A 11 -14.24 25.91 -4.47
C GLY A 11 -15.19 24.73 -4.68
N ILE A 12 -16.42 25.00 -5.13
CA ILE A 12 -17.45 23.95 -5.34
C ILE A 12 -16.97 22.91 -6.35
N ASP A 13 -16.25 23.31 -7.39
CA ASP A 13 -15.74 22.40 -8.41
C ASP A 13 -14.56 21.57 -7.88
N THR A 14 -13.74 22.14 -7.01
CA THR A 14 -12.73 21.39 -6.23
C THR A 14 -13.42 20.36 -5.35
N LEU A 15 -14.48 20.74 -4.62
CA LEU A 15 -15.21 19.82 -3.75
C LEU A 15 -15.87 18.69 -4.55
N LYS A 16 -16.49 19.01 -5.69
CA LYS A 16 -17.10 18.02 -6.60
C LYS A 16 -16.07 17.08 -7.18
N LYS A 17 -14.91 17.60 -7.61
CA LYS A 17 -13.78 16.80 -8.04
C LYS A 17 -13.38 15.82 -6.93
N HIS A 18 -13.11 16.31 -5.72
CA HIS A 18 -12.64 15.48 -4.60
C HIS A 18 -13.68 14.49 -4.02
N THR A 19 -14.96 14.69 -4.33
CA THR A 19 -16.05 13.81 -3.91
C THR A 19 -16.60 12.93 -5.03
N SER A 20 -16.14 13.13 -6.27
CA SER A 20 -16.52 12.30 -7.41
C SER A 20 -16.03 10.86 -7.19
N PRO A 21 -16.86 9.84 -7.45
CA PRO A 21 -16.43 8.44 -7.46
C PRO A 21 -15.18 8.23 -8.33
N ASP A 22 -15.10 8.93 -9.47
CA ASP A 22 -14.03 8.82 -10.46
C ASP A 22 -12.73 9.50 -10.02
N TYR A 23 -12.78 10.46 -9.11
CA TYR A 23 -11.59 11.10 -8.55
C TYR A 23 -10.95 10.25 -7.44
N LYS A 24 -11.75 9.40 -6.79
CA LYS A 24 -11.26 8.43 -5.80
C LYS A 24 -10.56 7.23 -6.43
N ALA A 25 -10.70 7.05 -7.74
CA ALA A 25 -9.95 6.06 -8.49
C ALA A 25 -8.60 6.67 -8.90
N ASP A 26 -7.61 6.60 -8.00
CA ASP A 26 -6.23 6.50 -8.46
C ASP A 26 -6.24 5.39 -9.55
N PRO A 27 -5.86 5.66 -10.81
CA PRO A 27 -5.94 4.66 -11.89
C PRO A 27 -5.12 3.41 -11.57
N LYS A 28 -4.23 3.49 -10.57
CA LYS A 28 -3.41 2.42 -10.07
C LYS A 28 -3.95 1.77 -8.79
N TYR A 29 -5.09 2.24 -8.27
CA TYR A 29 -5.82 1.60 -7.18
C TYR A 29 -6.92 0.69 -7.75
N ARG A 30 -6.92 -0.58 -7.34
CA ARG A 30 -7.99 -1.53 -7.65
C ARG A 30 -8.57 -2.06 -6.36
N PHE A 31 -9.90 -2.06 -6.29
CA PHE A 31 -10.67 -2.53 -5.17
C PHE A 31 -11.54 -3.70 -5.59
N TYR A 32 -11.54 -4.77 -4.81
CA TYR A 32 -12.45 -5.89 -4.97
C TYR A 32 -13.08 -6.26 -3.64
N GLN A 33 -14.41 -6.36 -3.62
CA GLN A 33 -15.17 -6.80 -2.45
C GLN A 33 -15.89 -8.10 -2.78
N GLY A 34 -15.47 -9.18 -2.11
CA GLY A 34 -16.16 -10.45 -2.07
C GLY A 34 -17.02 -10.60 -0.81
N ASN A 35 -17.70 -11.74 -0.69
CA ASN A 35 -18.59 -12.01 0.45
C ASN A 35 -17.87 -12.11 1.80
N HIS A 36 -16.61 -12.53 1.79
CA HIS A 36 -15.80 -12.77 3.00
C HIS A 36 -14.40 -12.17 2.94
N VAL A 37 -14.03 -11.58 1.80
CA VAL A 37 -12.68 -11.06 1.54
C VAL A 37 -12.80 -9.73 0.84
N GLU A 38 -12.02 -8.77 1.33
CA GLU A 38 -11.78 -7.49 0.71
C GLU A 38 -10.34 -7.48 0.18
N SER A 39 -10.11 -6.89 -1.00
CA SER A 39 -8.79 -6.79 -1.61
C SER A 39 -8.54 -5.38 -2.12
N HIS A 40 -7.38 -4.85 -1.73
CA HIS A 40 -6.88 -3.53 -2.10
C HIS A 40 -5.55 -3.72 -2.80
N LEU A 41 -5.44 -3.24 -4.04
CA LEU A 41 -4.20 -3.22 -4.79
C LEU A 41 -3.86 -1.78 -5.12
N TYR A 42 -2.68 -1.32 -4.71
CA TYR A 42 -2.12 -0.06 -5.14
C TYR A 42 -0.87 -0.34 -5.98
N GLU A 43 -0.78 0.23 -7.18
CA GLU A 43 0.43 0.15 -8.00
C GLU A 43 1.08 1.53 -8.12
N GLY A 44 2.41 1.60 -8.23
CA GLY A 44 3.14 2.86 -8.43
C GLY A 44 2.84 3.96 -7.40
N THR A 45 2.64 3.56 -6.15
CA THR A 45 2.49 4.43 -4.97
C THR A 45 3.82 5.11 -4.69
N GLN A 46 3.79 6.40 -4.33
CA GLN A 46 5.01 7.07 -3.90
C GLN A 46 5.53 6.43 -2.61
N PRO A 47 6.85 6.25 -2.44
CA PRO A 47 7.40 5.58 -1.25
C PRO A 47 6.96 6.22 0.07
N ALA A 48 6.84 7.56 0.08
CA ALA A 48 6.38 8.31 1.24
C ALA A 48 4.90 8.08 1.59
N GLU A 49 4.06 7.69 0.62
CA GLU A 49 2.62 7.52 0.78
C GLU A 49 2.23 6.07 1.14
N PHE A 50 3.11 5.10 0.88
CA PHE A 50 2.80 3.68 1.03
C PHE A 50 2.27 3.33 2.43
N TYR A 51 3.01 3.71 3.46
CA TYR A 51 2.65 3.40 4.84
C TYR A 51 1.34 4.05 5.28
N ASP A 52 1.09 5.28 4.83
CA ASP A 52 -0.16 6.00 5.12
C ASP A 52 -1.35 5.32 4.45
N LYS A 53 -1.24 4.92 3.18
CA LYS A 53 -2.29 4.18 2.46
C LYS A 53 -2.58 2.84 3.14
N LEU A 54 -1.54 2.09 3.50
CA LEU A 54 -1.68 0.82 4.21
C LEU A 54 -2.36 0.99 5.57
N GLU A 55 -1.89 1.94 6.39
CA GLU A 55 -2.46 2.19 7.71
C GLU A 55 -3.92 2.65 7.61
N ASN A 56 -4.26 3.47 6.61
CA ASN A 56 -5.64 3.92 6.37
C ASN A 56 -6.58 2.77 6.00
N VAL A 57 -6.18 1.88 5.10
CA VAL A 57 -6.96 0.69 4.73
C VAL A 57 -7.22 -0.17 5.97
N LEU A 58 -6.17 -0.51 6.70
CA LEU A 58 -6.27 -1.37 7.88
C LEU A 58 -7.06 -0.72 9.02
N SER A 59 -6.94 0.61 9.19
CA SER A 59 -7.63 1.34 10.27
C SER A 59 -9.11 1.62 10.00
N SER A 60 -9.54 1.47 8.74
CA SER A 60 -10.95 1.65 8.34
C SER A 60 -11.86 0.50 8.79
N GLN A 61 -11.26 -0.65 9.12
CA GLN A 61 -11.96 -1.85 9.54
C GLN A 61 -12.49 -1.71 10.97
N LYS A 62 -13.76 -2.07 11.17
CA LYS A 62 -14.49 -1.85 12.44
C LYS A 62 -14.43 -3.03 13.43
N SER A 63 -14.02 -4.19 12.96
CA SER A 63 -14.00 -5.45 13.73
C SER A 63 -12.65 -6.13 13.55
N ALA A 64 -12.36 -7.16 14.36
CA ALA A 64 -11.15 -7.95 14.18
C ALA A 64 -11.16 -8.69 12.83
N PHE A 65 -10.00 -8.77 12.19
CA PHE A 65 -9.87 -9.32 10.84
C PHE A 65 -8.52 -10.01 10.65
N LYS A 66 -8.40 -10.80 9.59
CA LYS A 66 -7.13 -11.41 9.17
C LYS A 66 -6.67 -10.76 7.87
N ILE A 67 -5.37 -10.58 7.74
CA ILE A 67 -4.75 -9.96 6.56
C ILE A 67 -3.68 -10.85 5.96
N ASN A 68 -3.55 -10.75 4.64
CA ASN A 68 -2.36 -11.13 3.89
C ASN A 68 -1.89 -9.89 3.14
N ILE A 69 -0.58 -9.64 3.11
CA ILE A 69 0.01 -8.50 2.40
C ILE A 69 1.10 -9.03 1.49
N ALA A 70 1.13 -8.53 0.25
CA ALA A 70 2.25 -8.64 -0.66
C ALA A 70 2.73 -7.23 -1.01
N LEU A 71 4.04 -7.09 -1.26
CA LEU A 71 4.66 -5.83 -1.61
C LEU A 71 5.10 -5.82 -3.07
N GLY A 72 4.94 -4.69 -3.71
CA GLY A 72 5.60 -4.33 -4.96
C GLY A 72 6.77 -3.40 -4.67
N TYR A 73 7.87 -3.58 -5.39
CA TYR A 73 9.08 -2.78 -5.19
C TYR A 73 9.88 -2.62 -6.47
N ASP A 74 10.59 -1.51 -6.54
CA ASP A 74 11.56 -1.24 -7.57
C ASP A 74 12.95 -1.68 -7.12
N LEU A 75 13.68 -2.28 -8.05
CA LEU A 75 15.07 -2.63 -7.92
C LEU A 75 15.92 -1.76 -8.84
N VAL A 76 17.15 -1.48 -8.41
CA VAL A 76 18.22 -0.90 -9.22
C VAL A 76 19.35 -1.90 -9.36
N SER A 77 19.97 -1.96 -10.54
CA SER A 77 21.16 -2.79 -10.72
C SER A 77 22.34 -2.23 -9.93
N ARG A 78 23.21 -3.13 -9.46
CA ARG A 78 24.45 -2.77 -8.76
C ARG A 78 25.58 -2.35 -9.71
N THR A 79 25.45 -2.63 -11.00
CA THR A 79 26.51 -2.42 -12.00
C THR A 79 26.10 -1.49 -13.13
N ASP A 80 24.81 -1.26 -13.31
CA ASP A 80 24.25 -0.37 -14.34
C ASP A 80 23.20 0.56 -13.73
N ASP A 81 23.57 1.82 -13.51
CA ASP A 81 22.72 2.82 -12.87
C ASP A 81 21.45 3.17 -13.70
N SER A 82 21.38 2.74 -14.97
CA SER A 82 20.21 2.93 -15.83
C SER A 82 19.21 1.78 -15.77
N GLU A 83 19.63 0.60 -15.27
CA GLU A 83 18.77 -0.58 -15.21
C GLU A 83 17.91 -0.56 -13.94
N THR A 84 16.59 -0.48 -14.13
CA THR A 84 15.60 -0.65 -13.06
C THR A 84 14.64 -1.78 -13.38
N ARG A 85 14.16 -2.48 -12.34
CA ARG A 85 13.19 -3.57 -12.48
C ARG A 85 12.08 -3.42 -11.46
N TYR A 86 10.83 -3.52 -11.93
CA TYR A 86 9.67 -3.53 -11.06
C TYR A 86 9.23 -4.97 -10.74
N PHE A 87 8.96 -5.23 -9.47
CA PHE A 87 8.35 -6.47 -9.00
C PHE A 87 6.92 -6.18 -8.57
N HIS A 88 5.96 -6.85 -9.21
CA HIS A 88 4.54 -6.70 -8.89
C HIS A 88 4.19 -7.37 -7.54
N PRO A 89 3.27 -6.78 -6.74
CA PRO A 89 2.74 -7.43 -5.55
C PRO A 89 2.10 -8.77 -5.89
N ASN A 90 2.60 -9.86 -5.30
CA ASN A 90 2.05 -11.19 -5.46
C ASN A 90 2.20 -11.99 -4.15
N LEU A 91 1.07 -12.47 -3.60
CA LEU A 91 1.03 -13.24 -2.37
C LEU A 91 1.85 -14.55 -2.39
N SER A 92 2.23 -15.05 -3.56
CA SER A 92 3.06 -16.26 -3.68
C SER A 92 4.55 -15.96 -3.56
N ASN A 93 4.99 -14.75 -3.96
CA ASN A 93 6.41 -14.45 -4.17
C ASN A 93 6.91 -13.26 -3.36
N THR A 94 6.06 -12.28 -3.11
CA THR A 94 6.40 -11.02 -2.40
C THR A 94 5.55 -10.82 -1.16
N SER A 95 5.03 -11.91 -0.58
CA SER A 95 4.29 -11.87 0.69
C SER A 95 5.16 -11.37 1.84
N VAL A 96 4.59 -10.51 2.67
CA VAL A 96 5.21 -10.05 3.92
C VAL A 96 5.18 -11.17 4.97
N PHE A 97 4.09 -11.94 5.01
CA PHE A 97 3.87 -12.98 6.00
C PHE A 97 3.65 -14.33 5.33
N ASN A 98 4.23 -15.39 5.91
CA ASN A 98 4.03 -16.77 5.45
C ASN A 98 2.59 -17.27 5.67
N SER A 99 1.83 -16.61 6.55
CA SER A 99 0.45 -16.96 6.90
C SER A 99 -0.35 -15.71 7.27
N PRO A 100 -1.68 -15.74 7.12
CA PRO A 100 -2.52 -14.60 7.48
C PRO A 100 -2.35 -14.16 8.94
N ILE A 101 -2.22 -12.86 9.16
CA ILE A 101 -2.04 -12.27 10.49
C ILE A 101 -3.36 -11.72 11.01
N ALA A 102 -3.68 -12.01 12.27
CA ALA A 102 -4.85 -11.45 12.95
C ALA A 102 -4.57 -10.04 13.50
N ILE A 103 -5.45 -9.10 13.13
CA ILE A 103 -5.50 -7.73 13.62
C ILE A 103 -6.70 -7.62 14.56
N ASN A 104 -6.42 -7.56 15.86
CA ASN A 104 -7.45 -7.50 16.90
C ASN A 104 -7.69 -6.06 17.39
N SER A 105 -6.77 -5.14 17.07
CA SER A 105 -6.86 -3.74 17.48
C SER A 105 -6.07 -2.84 16.52
N LYS A 106 -6.31 -1.52 16.57
CA LYS A 106 -5.52 -0.56 15.79
C LYS A 106 -4.04 -0.57 16.18
N ALA A 107 -3.70 -0.91 17.42
CA ALA A 107 -2.32 -1.01 17.87
C ALA A 107 -1.56 -2.15 17.17
N ASP A 108 -2.27 -3.23 16.78
CA ASP A 108 -1.68 -4.35 16.05
C ASP A 108 -1.19 -3.93 14.66
N ILE A 109 -1.83 -2.94 14.02
CA ILE A 109 -1.42 -2.44 12.70
C ILE A 109 0.02 -1.96 12.75
N ARG A 110 0.34 -1.07 13.70
CA ARG A 110 1.71 -0.54 13.83
C ARG A 110 2.69 -1.60 14.33
N LYS A 111 2.30 -2.37 15.35
CA LYS A 111 3.19 -3.32 16.03
C LYS A 111 3.51 -4.56 15.19
N LYS A 112 2.53 -5.10 14.46
CA LYS A 112 2.67 -6.35 13.70
C LYS A 112 2.91 -6.11 12.21
N VAL A 113 2.31 -5.06 11.63
CA VAL A 113 2.33 -4.85 10.17
C VAL A 113 3.41 -3.87 9.76
N ILE A 114 3.29 -2.61 10.20
CA ILE A 114 4.22 -1.55 9.81
C ILE A 114 5.64 -1.86 10.28
N SER A 115 5.79 -2.34 11.52
CA SER A 115 7.10 -2.73 12.06
C SER A 115 7.76 -3.86 11.26
N GLU A 116 6.99 -4.84 10.78
CA GLU A 116 7.54 -5.96 10.01
C GLU A 116 8.04 -5.48 8.65
N ILE A 117 7.21 -4.73 7.91
CA ILE A 117 7.58 -4.22 6.58
C ILE A 117 8.83 -3.33 6.67
N ARG A 118 8.91 -2.45 7.67
CA ARG A 118 10.12 -1.64 7.92
C ARG A 118 11.34 -2.50 8.27
N SER A 119 11.16 -3.57 9.06
CA SER A 119 12.25 -4.49 9.37
C SER A 119 12.74 -5.22 8.12
N MET A 120 11.83 -5.61 7.22
CA MET A 120 12.17 -6.25 5.95
C MET A 120 12.92 -5.30 5.01
N GLU A 121 12.50 -4.03 4.94
CA GLU A 121 13.16 -2.98 4.17
C GLU A 121 14.60 -2.74 4.70
N LEU A 122 14.76 -2.57 6.01
CA LEU A 122 16.06 -2.32 6.64
C LEU A 122 17.01 -3.52 6.60
N ALA A 123 16.48 -4.73 6.78
CA ALA A 123 17.26 -5.97 6.79
C ALA A 123 17.41 -6.58 5.39
N ASP A 124 16.92 -5.89 4.35
CA ASP A 124 16.96 -6.32 2.96
C ASP A 124 16.41 -7.75 2.78
N LYS A 125 15.29 -8.06 3.44
CA LYS A 125 14.69 -9.42 3.44
C LYS A 125 13.70 -9.66 2.32
N LEU A 126 13.48 -8.66 1.45
CA LEU A 126 12.62 -8.82 0.27
C LEU A 126 13.18 -9.91 -0.67
N ASN A 127 12.28 -10.60 -1.36
CA ASN A 127 12.62 -11.75 -2.17
C ASN A 127 13.00 -11.35 -3.60
N TYR A 128 14.29 -11.14 -3.86
CA TYR A 128 14.78 -10.72 -5.16
C TYR A 128 16.23 -11.18 -5.39
N PRO A 129 16.76 -11.16 -6.64
CA PRO A 129 18.13 -11.55 -6.93
C PRO A 129 19.16 -10.53 -6.40
N LYS A 130 19.53 -10.66 -5.12
CA LYS A 130 20.40 -9.71 -4.38
C LYS A 130 21.80 -9.53 -4.94
N SER A 131 22.31 -10.50 -5.70
CA SER A 131 23.65 -10.44 -6.30
C SER A 131 23.76 -9.35 -7.37
N GLY A 132 22.69 -9.11 -8.12
CA GLY A 132 22.67 -8.13 -9.20
C GLY A 132 21.98 -6.81 -8.84
N TYR A 133 21.14 -6.81 -7.80
CA TYR A 133 20.22 -5.70 -7.54
C TYR A 133 20.23 -5.25 -6.08
N LEU A 134 19.69 -4.06 -5.86
CA LEU A 134 19.34 -3.47 -4.57
C LEU A 134 17.90 -2.95 -4.61
N VAL A 135 17.20 -2.99 -3.49
CA VAL A 135 15.89 -2.37 -3.36
C VAL A 135 16.05 -0.85 -3.42
N LYS A 136 15.30 -0.22 -4.32
CA LYS A 136 15.21 1.24 -4.42
C LYS A 136 14.09 1.77 -3.54
N ALA A 137 12.88 1.19 -3.67
CA ALA A 137 11.71 1.59 -2.91
C ALA A 137 10.58 0.56 -2.99
N ILE A 138 9.72 0.55 -1.97
CA ILE A 138 8.39 -0.09 -2.02
C ILE A 138 7.43 0.85 -2.76
N THR A 139 6.70 0.32 -3.73
CA THR A 139 5.84 1.10 -4.64
C THR A 139 4.45 0.50 -4.82
N GLY A 140 4.11 -0.59 -4.13
CA GLY A 140 2.78 -1.21 -4.16
C GLY A 140 2.53 -2.18 -3.03
#